data_AF-A0A382KPC7-F1
#
_entry.id   AF-A0A382KPC7-F1
#
_cell.length_a   1.000
_cell.length_b   1.000
_cell.length_c   1.000
_cell.angle_alpha   90.00
_cell.angle_beta   90.00
_cell.angle_gamma   90.00
#
_symmetry.space_group_name_H-M   'P 1'
#
loop_
_entity.id
_entity.type
_entity.pdbx_description
1 polymer ?
#
loop_
_entity_poly.entity_id
_entity_poly.type
_entity_poly.pdbx_seq_one_letter_code
_entity_poly.pdbx_strand_id
1 'polypeptide(L)' 'VMSLAISAINLKSDEKGVKHIRMSRIKTDTKLFEKVSNEELAKHAQAKGQHERENPDGSSK' A
#
# COMPACT_ATOMS: atom_id res chain seq x y z
N VAL A 1 2.69 8.00 2.21
CA VAL A 1 2.24 7.76 3.61
C VAL A 1 1.36 6.51 3.75
N MET A 2 0.32 6.29 2.92
CA MET A 2 -0.52 5.06 3.01
C MET A 2 0.22 3.75 2.71
N SER A 3 1.14 3.74 1.75
CA SER A 3 1.94 2.55 1.39
C SER A 3 2.74 1.96 2.56
N LEU A 4 3.26 2.82 3.45
CA LEU A 4 3.99 2.41 4.65
C LEU A 4 3.05 1.73 5.65
N ALA A 5 1.88 2.33 5.93
CA ALA A 5 0.89 1.75 6.83
C ALA A 5 0.40 0.38 6.32
N ILE A 6 0.10 0.27 5.03
CA ILE A 6 -0.27 -0.99 4.37
C ILE A 6 0.84 -2.04 4.55
N SER A 7 2.11 -1.65 4.34
CA SER A 7 3.26 -2.56 4.50
C SER A 7 3.41 -3.05 5.95
N ALA A 8 3.26 -2.15 6.94
CA ALA A 8 3.37 -2.49 8.35
C ALA A 8 2.25 -3.43 8.81
N ILE A 9 1.02 -3.24 8.32
CA ILE A 9 -0.10 -4.14 8.62
C ILE A 9 0.16 -5.52 8.02
N ASN A 10 0.58 -5.58 6.75
CA ASN A 10 0.92 -6.83 6.08
C ASN A 10 2.14 -7.55 6.70
N LEU A 11 3.03 -6.83 7.39
CA LEU A 11 4.15 -7.43 8.13
C LEU A 11 3.66 -8.11 9.42
N LYS A 12 2.66 -7.52 10.09
CA LYS A 12 2.05 -8.07 11.31
C LYS A 12 1.02 -9.17 11.01
N SER A 13 0.44 -9.17 9.81
CA SER A 13 -0.63 -10.09 9.39
C SER A 13 -0.07 -11.30 8.64
N ASP A 14 -0.68 -12.46 8.88
CA ASP A 14 -0.46 -13.66 8.05
C ASP A 14 -1.11 -13.51 6.67
N GLU A 15 -2.10 -12.63 6.54
CA GLU A 15 -2.72 -12.28 5.26
C GLU A 15 -1.89 -11.24 4.50
N LYS A 16 -1.78 -11.40 3.16
CA LYS A 16 -1.11 -10.44 2.28
C LYS A 16 -2.10 -9.70 1.40
N GLY A 17 -1.79 -8.44 1.09
CA GLY A 17 -2.59 -7.59 0.22
C GLY A 17 -3.38 -6.54 0.98
N VAL A 18 -4.55 -6.16 0.47
CA VAL A 18 -5.35 -5.06 1.04
C VAL A 18 -6.77 -5.45 1.44
N LYS A 19 -7.21 -6.68 1.12
CA LYS A 19 -8.60 -7.12 1.36
C LYS A 19 -8.99 -7.14 2.84
N HIS A 20 -8.04 -7.40 3.72
CA HIS A 20 -8.23 -7.42 5.17
C HIS A 20 -7.97 -6.07 5.84
N ILE A 21 -7.54 -5.06 5.08
CA ILE A 21 -7.21 -3.74 5.61
C ILE A 21 -8.42 -2.84 5.48
N ARG A 22 -8.92 -2.30 6.60
CA ARG A 22 -9.91 -1.22 6.62
C ARG A 22 -9.20 0.09 6.92
N MET A 23 -9.31 1.05 6.01
CA MET A 23 -8.69 2.37 6.17
C MET A 23 -9.71 3.48 5.89
N SER A 24 -9.60 4.57 6.63
CA SER A 24 -10.35 5.79 6.41
C SER A 24 -9.43 6.99 6.52
N ARG A 25 -9.79 8.08 5.83
CA ARG A 25 -9.09 9.36 5.87
C ARG A 25 -10.00 10.41 6.48
N ILE A 26 -9.42 11.28 7.30
CA ILE A 26 -10.05 12.53 7.72
C ILE A 26 -9.45 13.63 6.85
N LYS A 27 -10.30 14.28 6.05
CA LYS A 27 -9.91 15.41 5.21
C LYS A 27 -9.52 16.61 6.09
N THR A 28 -8.36 17.20 5.86
CA THR A 28 -7.84 18.28 6.72
C THR A 28 -8.60 19.59 6.56
N ASP A 29 -9.17 19.82 5.39
CA ASP A 29 -9.96 20.99 4.99
C ASP A 29 -11.40 20.90 5.51
N THR A 30 -12.12 19.86 5.11
CA THR A 30 -13.55 19.68 5.37
C THR A 30 -13.82 18.97 6.69
N LYS A 31 -12.78 18.38 7.32
CA LYS A 31 -12.88 17.52 8.51
C LYS A 31 -13.79 16.29 8.30
N LEU A 32 -14.11 15.96 7.05
CA LEU A 32 -14.96 14.83 6.73
C LEU A 32 -14.19 13.52 6.83
N PHE A 33 -14.87 12.52 7.38
CA PHE A 33 -14.42 11.13 7.40
C PHE A 33 -14.82 10.46 6.08
N GLU A 34 -13.84 9.87 5.40
CA GLU A 34 -14.03 9.15 4.15
C GLU A 34 -13.46 7.75 4.26
N LYS A 35 -14.23 6.75 3.85
CA LYS A 35 -13.72 5.39 3.72
C LYS A 35 -12.82 5.31 2.49
N VAL A 36 -11.62 4.76 2.67
CA VAL A 36 -10.72 4.47 1.55
C VAL A 36 -11.19 3.19 0.88
N SER A 37 -11.34 3.21 -0.44
CA SER A 37 -11.77 2.03 -1.20
C SER A 37 -10.63 1.00 -1.31
N ASN A 38 -10.99 -0.27 -1.50
CA ASN A 38 -9.99 -1.32 -1.72
C ASN A 38 -9.16 -1.08 -3.00
N GLU A 39 -9.74 -0.44 -4.00
CA GLU A 39 -9.06 -0.07 -5.25
C GLU A 39 -7.99 0.99 -5.01
N GLU A 40 -8.29 2.00 -4.20
CA GLU A 40 -7.32 3.02 -3.79
C GLU A 40 -6.20 2.39 -2.96
N LEU A 41 -6.55 1.54 -1.99
CA LEU A 41 -5.55 0.79 -1.21
C LEU A 41 -4.64 -0.07 -2.10
N ALA A 42 -5.20 -0.74 -3.12
CA ALA A 42 -4.42 -1.57 -4.04
C ALA A 42 -3.40 -0.74 -4.83
N LYS A 43 -3.77 0.45 -5.31
CA LYS A 43 -2.84 1.36 -6.00
C LYS A 43 -1.66 1.76 -5.10
N HIS A 44 -1.93 2.04 -3.82
CA HIS A 44 -0.89 2.40 -2.85
C HIS A 44 -0.03 1.21 -2.39
N ALA A 45 -0.56 -0.02 -2.46
CA ALA A 45 0.21 -1.23 -2.20
C ALA A 45 1.16 -1.57 -3.36
N GLN A 46 0.72 -1.36 -4.61
CA GLN A 46 1.50 -1.67 -5.82
C GLN A 46 2.61 -0.65 -6.12
N ALA A 47 2.57 0.55 -5.53
CA ALA A 47 3.59 1.58 -5.70
C ALA A 47 5.01 1.13 -5.26
N LYS A 48 5.15 0.03 -4.51
CA LYS A 48 6.46 -0.59 -4.20
C LYS A 48 7.05 -1.40 -5.36
N GLY A 49 6.24 -1.87 -6.32
CA GLY A 49 6.73 -2.65 -7.47
C GLY A 49 7.38 -1.82 -8.58
N GLN A 50 7.26 -0.49 -8.52
CA GLN A 50 7.87 0.43 -9.50
C GLN A 50 9.27 0.91 -9.09
N HIS A 51 9.76 0.55 -7.90
CA HIS A 51 11.12 0.87 -7.45
C HIS A 51 12.01 -0.38 -7.24
N GLU A 52 11.55 -1.53 -7.75
CA GLU A 52 12.28 -2.82 -7.69
C GLU A 52 12.56 -3.38 -9.10
N ARG A 53 12.39 -2.55 -10.14
CA ARG A 53 12.79 -2.87 -11.52
C ARG A 53 13.62 -1.74 -12.15
N GLU A 54 14.64 -1.26 -11.46
CA GLU A 54 15.78 -0.61 -12.14
C GLU A 54 17.07 -1.04 -11.41
N ASN A 55 17.64 -2.17 -11.83
CA ASN A 55 19.05 -2.23 -12.23
C ASN A 55 19.35 -3.48 -13.08
N PRO A 56 20.16 -3.33 -14.16
CA PRO A 56 20.49 -4.38 -15.11
C PRO A 56 21.80 -5.06 -14.70
N ASP A 57 21.74 -6.26 -14.15
CA ASP A 57 22.90 -7.13 -14.04
C ASP A 57 22.42 -8.56 -14.24
N GLY A 58 22.46 -8.98 -15.50
CA GLY A 58 22.40 -10.38 -15.84
C GLY A 58 23.72 -11.03 -15.45
N SER A 59 23.71 -11.77 -14.32
CA SER A 59 24.71 -12.80 -14.09
C SER A 59 24.07 -14.02 -13.43
N SER A 60 24.01 -15.10 -14.20
CA SER A 60 23.70 -16.44 -13.72
C SER A 60 24.88 -17.02 -12.93
N LYS A 61 24.57 -17.80 -11.90
CA LYS A 61 25.30 -19.03 -11.60
C LYS A 61 24.30 -20.17 -11.52
#